data_AF-A0A820A476-F1
#
_entry.id   AF-A0A820A476-F1
#
_cell.length_a   1.000
_cell.length_b   1.000
_cell.length_c   1.000
_cell.angle_alpha   90.00
_cell.angle_beta   90.00
_cell.angle_gamma   90.00
#
_symmetry.space_group_name_H-M   'P 1'
#
loop_
_entity.id
_entity.type
_entity.pdbx_description
1 polymer ?
#
loop_
_entity_poly.entity_id
_entity_poly.type
_entity_poly.pdbx_seq_one_letter_code
_entity_poly.pdbx_strand_id
1 'polypeptide(L)'
;MNYTERYIYRVQQTVRAVLNGTIPQLTISLWSGLSMEFEIIGENLECKLILPEKFRTHIEGLVGNFNGDSNDDLLNRETNQIVPVENSSNLPASEYDRDVFNACLS
;
A
#
# COMPACT_ATOMS: atom_id res chain seq x y z
N MET A 1 -32.02 20.38 -34.68
CA MET A 1 -30.90 19.42 -34.57
C MET A 1 -30.50 19.38 -33.09
N ASN A 2 -30.80 18.28 -32.40
CA ASN A 2 -30.47 18.12 -30.99
C ASN A 2 -29.02 17.67 -30.88
N TYR A 3 -28.19 18.45 -30.19
CA TYR A 3 -26.87 18.02 -29.79
C TYR A 3 -27.01 17.17 -28.54
N THR A 4 -26.74 15.87 -28.65
CA THR A 4 -26.59 14.99 -27.50
C THR A 4 -25.23 15.28 -26.87
N GLU A 5 -25.19 16.04 -25.79
CA GLU A 5 -23.99 16.16 -24.97
C GLU A 5 -23.69 14.80 -24.31
N ARG A 6 -22.63 14.15 -24.76
CA ARG A 6 -22.13 12.91 -24.17
C ARG A 6 -21.14 13.29 -23.07
N TYR A 7 -21.59 13.23 -21.82
CA TYR A 7 -20.71 13.39 -20.66
C TYR A 7 -19.73 12.21 -20.60
N ILE A 8 -18.49 12.43 -21.04
CA ILE A 8 -17.39 11.51 -20.78
C ILE A 8 -16.91 11.80 -19.35
N TYR A 9 -17.31 10.99 -18.38
CA TYR A 9 -16.80 11.03 -17.01
C TYR A 9 -15.33 10.59 -17.00
N ARG A 10 -14.41 11.49 -17.35
CA ARG A 10 -12.98 11.26 -17.17
C ARG A 10 -12.66 11.54 -15.70
N VAL A 11 -12.85 10.54 -14.85
CA VAL A 11 -12.60 10.65 -13.41
C VAL A 11 -11.12 10.98 -13.21
N GLN A 12 -10.85 12.20 -12.76
CA GLN A 12 -9.51 12.73 -12.58
C GLN A 12 -8.82 11.94 -11.47
N GLN A 13 -7.85 11.10 -11.83
CA GLN A 13 -6.79 10.73 -10.88
C GLN A 13 -6.10 12.04 -10.50
N THR A 14 -5.97 12.28 -9.20
CA THR A 14 -5.32 13.50 -8.72
C THR A 14 -3.98 13.11 -8.13
N VAL A 15 -2.90 13.54 -8.79
CA VAL A 15 -1.55 13.53 -8.21
C VAL A 15 -1.30 14.92 -7.66
N ARG A 16 -1.15 15.01 -6.34
CA ARG A 16 -0.86 16.27 -5.66
C ARG A 16 0.52 16.17 -5.00
N ALA A 17 1.50 16.80 -5.61
CA ALA A 17 2.81 17.01 -5.00
C ALA A 17 2.80 18.34 -4.24
N VAL A 18 3.08 18.30 -2.94
CA VAL A 18 3.27 19.50 -2.12
C VAL A 18 4.73 19.54 -1.67
N LEU A 19 5.52 20.32 -2.40
CA LEU A 19 6.93 20.53 -2.12
C LEU A 19 7.11 21.82 -1.30
N ASN A 20 6.47 21.90 -0.13
CA ASN A 20 6.60 23.06 0.77
C ASN A 20 7.57 22.71 1.91
N GLY A 21 8.58 23.56 2.11
CA GLY A 21 9.82 23.24 2.81
C GLY A 21 9.68 22.81 4.28
N THR A 22 9.93 21.54 4.53
CA THR A 22 11.01 20.95 5.37
C THR A 22 10.99 19.43 5.17
N ILE A 23 9.80 18.90 4.85
CA ILE A 23 9.55 17.51 4.50
C ILE A 23 8.71 17.49 3.21
N PRO A 24 9.23 17.00 2.08
CA PRO A 24 8.45 16.93 0.85
C PRO A 24 7.37 15.85 0.99
N GLN A 25 6.14 16.20 0.63
CA GLN A 25 4.98 15.31 0.70
C GLN A 25 4.37 15.12 -0.69
N LEU A 26 4.11 13.86 -1.06
CA LEU A 26 3.40 13.49 -2.28
C LEU A 26 2.17 12.68 -1.92
N THR A 27 1.00 13.16 -2.35
CA THR A 27 -0.25 12.42 -2.22
C THR A 27 -0.75 12.00 -3.59
N ILE A 28 -1.00 10.71 -3.76
CA ILE A 28 -1.64 10.13 -4.94
C ILE A 28 -3.03 9.69 -4.53
N SER A 29 -4.07 10.20 -5.19
CA SER A 29 -5.46 9.82 -4.93
C SER A 29 -6.07 9.21 -6.19
N LEU A 30 -6.60 8.00 -6.03
CA LEU A 30 -7.27 7.26 -7.09
C LEU A 30 -8.78 7.46 -7.04
N TRP A 31 -9.43 7.29 -8.18
CA TRP A 31 -10.88 7.34 -8.33
C TRP A 31 -11.61 6.29 -7.47
N SER A 32 -10.92 5.22 -7.08
CA SER A 32 -11.46 4.19 -6.18
C SER A 32 -11.60 4.69 -4.73
N GLY A 33 -11.06 5.86 -4.39
CA GLY A 33 -10.96 6.36 -3.01
C GLY A 33 -9.72 5.86 -2.28
N LEU A 34 -8.90 5.00 -2.90
CA LEU A 34 -7.57 4.65 -2.41
C LEU A 34 -6.65 5.87 -2.51
N SER A 35 -5.87 6.12 -1.47
CA SER A 35 -4.81 7.12 -1.52
C SER A 35 -3.49 6.58 -0.97
N MET A 36 -2.39 7.10 -1.51
CA MET A 36 -1.04 6.88 -1.02
C MET A 36 -0.44 8.21 -0.64
N GLU A 37 0.21 8.27 0.51
CA GLU A 37 0.93 9.43 1.00
C GLU A 37 2.39 9.05 1.18
N PHE A 38 3.28 9.82 0.57
CA PHE A 38 4.72 9.64 0.64
C PHE A 38 5.35 10.83 1.34
N GLU A 39 6.28 10.57 2.23
CA GLU A 39 6.95 11.57 3.04
C GLU A 39 8.46 11.24 3.11
N ILE A 40 9.33 12.18 2.74
CA ILE A 40 10.79 11.97 2.83
C ILE A 40 11.31 12.59 4.12
N ILE A 41 11.68 11.75 5.09
CA ILE A 41 12.13 12.18 6.41
C ILE A 41 13.62 11.83 6.54
N GLY A 42 14.49 12.84 6.39
CA GLY A 42 15.94 12.62 6.34
C GLY A 42 16.33 11.82 5.09
N GLU A 43 16.90 10.63 5.29
CA GLU A 43 17.26 9.68 4.22
C GLU A 43 16.19 8.62 3.95
N ASN A 44 15.11 8.59 4.74
CA ASN A 44 14.06 7.58 4.64
C ASN A 44 12.86 8.07 3.81
N LEU A 45 12.23 7.13 3.11
CA LEU A 45 10.93 7.33 2.47
C LEU A 45 9.87 6.60 3.29
N GLU A 46 8.96 7.35 3.92
CA GLU A 46 7.76 6.79 4.52
C GLU A 46 6.62 6.76 3.50
N CYS A 47 5.87 5.66 3.49
CA CYS A 47 4.70 5.49 2.63
C CYS A 47 3.51 5.03 3.48
N LYS A 48 2.37 5.71 3.34
CA LYS A 48 1.11 5.35 3.99
C LYS A 48 0.09 5.00 2.91
N LEU A 49 -0.48 3.81 3.00
CA LEU A 49 -1.58 3.36 2.15
C LEU A 49 -2.89 3.53 2.91
N ILE A 50 -3.83 4.28 2.32
CA ILE A 50 -5.13 4.57 2.91
C ILE A 50 -6.19 3.88 2.05
N LEU A 51 -6.90 2.94 2.67
CA LEU A 51 -7.87 2.08 2.00
C LEU A 51 -9.29 2.37 2.49
N PRO A 52 -10.24 2.64 1.58
CA PRO A 52 -11.66 2.61 1.90
C PRO A 52 -12.11 1.23 2.41
N GLU A 53 -13.10 1.20 3.29
CA GLU A 53 -13.61 -0.04 3.91
C GLU A 53 -14.06 -1.10 2.89
N LYS A 54 -14.48 -0.72 1.68
CA LYS A 54 -14.84 -1.67 0.61
C LYS A 54 -13.68 -2.58 0.15
N PHE A 55 -12.44 -2.26 0.52
CA PHE A 55 -11.25 -3.09 0.27
C PHE A 55 -10.93 -4.06 1.42
N ARG A 56 -11.67 -3.99 2.54
CA ARG A 56 -11.53 -4.92 3.66
C ARG A 56 -11.66 -6.35 3.16
N THR A 57 -10.74 -7.24 3.54
CA THR A 57 -10.66 -8.65 3.10
C THR A 57 -10.46 -8.88 1.59
N HIS A 58 -10.19 -7.83 0.80
CA HIS A 58 -10.03 -7.91 -0.66
C HIS A 58 -8.63 -7.49 -1.13
N ILE A 59 -7.70 -7.32 -0.19
CA ILE A 59 -6.30 -7.02 -0.48
C ILE A 59 -5.42 -8.12 0.09
N GLU A 60 -4.17 -8.10 -0.35
CA GLU A 60 -3.13 -8.99 0.11
C GLU A 60 -1.77 -8.35 -0.11
N GLY A 61 -0.79 -8.87 0.61
CA GLY A 61 0.61 -8.55 0.44
C GLY A 61 1.23 -7.96 1.69
N LEU A 62 2.27 -7.12 1.53
CA LEU A 62 3.13 -6.68 2.63
C LEU A 62 2.40 -5.85 3.69
N VAL A 63 1.23 -5.33 3.33
CA VAL A 63 0.35 -4.54 4.19
C VAL A 63 -0.75 -5.38 4.85
N GLY A 64 -0.71 -6.70 4.69
CA GLY A 64 -1.71 -7.62 5.21
C GLY A 64 -2.96 -7.75 4.34
N ASN A 65 -4.01 -8.34 4.91
CA ASN A 65 -5.26 -8.62 4.20
C ASN A 65 -6.40 -7.64 4.55
N PHE A 66 -6.14 -6.74 5.51
CA PHE A 66 -7.06 -5.72 5.99
C PHE A 66 -8.41 -6.29 6.44
N ASN A 67 -8.44 -7.46 7.09
CA ASN A 67 -9.66 -8.05 7.66
C ASN A 67 -9.97 -7.54 9.08
N GLY A 68 -9.01 -6.90 9.75
CA GLY A 68 -9.09 -6.43 11.14
C GLY A 68 -8.52 -7.40 12.18
N ASP A 69 -7.87 -8.46 11.76
CA ASP A 69 -7.13 -9.43 12.57
C ASP A 69 -5.63 -9.34 12.21
N SER A 70 -4.84 -8.70 13.06
CA SER A 70 -3.41 -8.54 12.81
C SER A 70 -2.60 -9.83 12.91
N ASN A 71 -3.20 -10.94 13.38
CA ASN A 71 -2.48 -12.20 13.56
C ASN A 71 -2.23 -12.96 12.25
N ASP A 72 -2.95 -12.62 11.17
CA ASP A 72 -2.85 -13.28 9.87
C ASP A 72 -2.33 -12.36 8.75
N ASP A 73 -1.95 -11.12 9.08
CA ASP A 73 -1.44 -10.15 8.11
C ASP A 73 -0.07 -10.55 7.51
N LEU A 74 0.72 -11.37 8.22
CA LEU A 74 2.01 -11.91 7.76
C LEU A 74 1.94 -13.40 7.42
N LEU A 75 0.76 -13.89 7.04
CA LEU A 75 0.56 -15.26 6.60
C LEU A 75 1.16 -15.46 5.20
N ASN A 76 2.20 -16.30 5.10
CA ASN A 76 2.66 -16.81 3.81
C ASN A 76 1.59 -17.74 3.24
N ARG A 77 1.08 -17.43 2.05
CA ARG A 77 -0.02 -18.18 1.43
C ARG A 77 0.39 -19.46 0.71
N GLU A 78 1.65 -19.58 0.33
CA GLU A 78 2.17 -20.84 -0.23
C GLU A 78 2.30 -21.91 0.86
N THR A 79 2.79 -21.51 2.04
CA THR A 79 3.07 -22.44 3.14
C THR A 79 1.98 -22.47 4.20
N ASN A 80 1.07 -21.49 4.19
CA ASN A 80 0.06 -21.26 5.22
C ASN A 80 0.67 -21.10 6.63
N GLN A 81 1.85 -20.48 6.70
CA GLN A 81 2.59 -20.23 7.94
C GLN A 81 2.74 -18.71 8.17
N ILE A 82 2.60 -18.28 9.43
CA ILE A 82 2.90 -16.90 9.82
C ILE A 82 4.41 -16.71 9.75
N VAL A 83 4.86 -15.67 9.05
CA VAL A 83 6.28 -15.29 9.02
C VAL A 83 6.65 -14.67 10.38
N PRO A 84 7.54 -15.28 11.18
CA PRO A 84 7.91 -14.75 12.49
C PRO A 84 8.67 -13.42 12.35
N VAL A 85 8.18 -12.36 13.01
CA VAL A 85 8.85 -11.05 13.05
C VAL A 85 10.06 -11.03 14.01
N GLU A 86 10.29 -12.12 14.77
CA GLU A 86 11.07 -12.08 16.02
C GLU A 86 12.56 -12.49 15.93
N ASN A 87 13.13 -12.75 14.75
CA ASN A 87 14.57 -13.10 14.62
C ASN A 87 15.40 -12.02 13.90
N SER A 88 15.05 -10.75 14.11
CA SER A 88 15.55 -9.57 13.40
C SER A 88 17.02 -9.18 13.63
N SER A 89 17.84 -10.03 14.25
CA SER A 89 19.24 -9.70 14.59
C SER A 89 20.28 -10.72 14.12
N ASN A 90 19.89 -11.90 13.62
CA ASN A 90 20.82 -12.98 13.31
C ASN A 90 20.72 -13.59 11.90
N LEU A 91 19.84 -13.07 11.02
CA LEU A 91 19.77 -13.48 9.61
C LEU A 91 20.29 -12.35 8.71
N PRO A 92 21.04 -12.66 7.63
CA PRO A 92 21.41 -11.65 6.65
C PRO A 92 20.13 -11.10 5.99
N ALA A 93 19.96 -9.77 6.01
CA ALA A 93 18.76 -9.07 5.54
C ALA A 93 18.24 -9.54 4.16
N SER A 94 19.12 -10.00 3.27
CA SER A 94 18.81 -10.45 1.92
C SER A 94 17.99 -11.75 1.79
N GLU A 95 17.95 -12.57 2.85
CA GLU A 95 17.18 -13.83 2.87
C GLU A 95 15.83 -13.62 3.55
N TYR A 96 15.80 -12.85 4.65
CA TYR A 96 14.58 -12.43 5.34
C TYR A 96 13.66 -11.57 4.46
N ASP A 97 14.22 -10.55 3.82
CA ASP A 97 13.44 -9.69 2.93
C ASP A 97 12.81 -10.53 1.83
N ARG A 98 13.54 -11.51 1.28
CA ARG A 98 13.03 -12.37 0.21
C ARG A 98 11.84 -13.22 0.65
N ASP A 99 11.89 -13.81 1.83
CA ASP A 99 10.79 -14.67 2.32
C ASP A 99 9.55 -13.85 2.66
N VAL A 100 9.71 -12.65 3.22
CA VAL A 100 8.62 -11.69 3.46
C VAL A 100 8.05 -11.16 2.13
N PHE A 101 8.91 -10.77 1.18
CA PHE A 101 8.49 -10.32 -0.16
C PHE A 101 7.77 -11.44 -0.92
N ASN A 102 8.25 -12.68 -0.86
CA ASN A 102 7.64 -13.82 -1.54
C ASN A 102 6.32 -14.23 -0.88
N ALA A 103 6.24 -14.22 0.45
CA ALA A 103 5.01 -14.50 1.21
C ALA A 103 3.86 -13.54 0.86
N CYS A 104 4.21 -12.33 0.43
CA CYS A 104 3.30 -11.22 0.21
C CYS A 104 3.02 -10.91 -1.28
N LEU A 105 3.52 -11.70 -2.23
CA LEU A 105 3.32 -11.49 -3.67
C LEU A 105 2.72 -12.71 -4.40
N SER A 106 2.37 -13.79 -3.67
CA SER A 106 1.81 -15.04 -4.21
C SER A 106 0.29 -15.02 -4.39
#